data_AF-I4B1I0-F1
#
_entry.id   AF-I4B1I0-F1
#
_cell.length_a   1.000
_cell.length_b   1.000
_cell.length_c   1.000
_cell.angle_alpha   90.00
_cell.angle_beta   90.00
_cell.angle_gamma   90.00
#
_symmetry.space_group_name_H-M   'P 1'
#
loop_
_entity.id
_entity.type
_entity.pdbx_description
1 polymer ?
#
loop_
_entity_poly.entity_id
_entity_poly.type
_entity_poly.pdbx_seq_one_letter_code
_entity_poly.pdbx_strand_id
1 'polypeptide(L)'
;MKCSLLTALAILCSTTLSCQLKTPASILEEPNAIIFSPAAGTYGASQNITLASNIAGSTICYSTDGAIPRCASESGCAAGTIYSSPIAIIAPVSAVTTTTVKAVGCKSGTATYPIASATYVLDTQPPTLLSTTPASSATGVPPCSGSPCVATITLVFNESLNTSLGQTLTMEIQTSTIPAYTLIPSTGTTFTFAQTNLPYDTLSIRLSWVHFPENAPLRFTLDAAGIADAVGNSITAPLQQIFMTTTRNVVFPVSDTGQTTCYDDTTAQACPVATHPGQDADYADTPNSRSFTGPTQNATFNTDYTTTDNSTGLIWKTCTEGLTGATCTGGSATSFTSWFNTVNPCSTLNAANGGVGYAQINTWRLPTSREAATLKNYELANPTLEAIPFPATIAGQYRSATTSLASLNFAGHYYFNAAAIAASNMGNPGYVRCVASGASNPVRNFSDNTDGTVTDVNANLRWQKCTRGQNNDASCTGAATASTWQLALQYCDGLTLGDTGFANRANWRLPNVKELESLIDRSVNSPAISTAFFPATLSNYYWTSSTVAGTPTNAWRIRGDIDNSVKTSAHYARCVATGP
;
A
#
# COMPACT_ATOMS: atom_id res chain seq x y z
N MET A 1 -31.88 -1.92 -28.56
CA MET A 1 -32.66 -0.75 -29.02
C MET A 1 -31.82 0.49 -28.80
N LYS A 2 -31.68 1.33 -29.84
CA LYS A 2 -30.87 2.56 -29.84
C LYS A 2 -31.42 3.58 -28.85
N CYS A 3 -30.54 4.25 -28.13
CA CYS A 3 -30.84 5.41 -27.29
C CYS A 3 -30.61 6.68 -28.11
N SER A 4 -31.62 7.54 -28.21
CA SER A 4 -31.56 8.88 -28.80
C SER A 4 -31.95 9.88 -27.72
N LEU A 5 -31.07 10.83 -27.43
CA LEU A 5 -31.28 11.85 -26.42
C LEU A 5 -31.47 13.24 -27.07
N LEU A 6 -32.51 13.91 -26.59
CA LEU A 6 -32.70 15.35 -26.42
C LEU A 6 -33.01 16.26 -27.62
N THR A 7 -34.18 16.90 -27.52
CA THR A 7 -34.33 18.35 -27.81
C THR A 7 -35.41 18.91 -26.88
N ALA A 8 -35.02 19.88 -26.04
CA ALA A 8 -35.93 20.80 -25.35
C ALA A 8 -35.58 22.21 -25.82
N LEU A 9 -36.54 22.89 -26.44
CA LEU A 9 -36.39 24.25 -26.99
C LEU A 9 -37.18 25.22 -26.11
N ALA A 10 -36.49 26.17 -25.48
CA ALA A 10 -37.11 27.24 -24.69
C ALA A 10 -37.68 28.33 -25.61
N ILE A 11 -38.92 28.76 -25.32
CA ILE A 11 -39.66 29.81 -26.02
C ILE A 11 -39.51 31.12 -25.26
N LEU A 12 -38.98 32.16 -25.91
CA LEU A 12 -39.14 33.56 -25.52
C LEU A 12 -39.89 34.26 -26.65
N CYS A 13 -41.09 34.75 -26.34
CA CYS A 13 -41.92 35.53 -27.25
C CYS A 13 -42.04 36.95 -26.70
N SER A 14 -41.72 37.96 -27.51
CA SER A 14 -42.11 39.35 -27.27
C SER A 14 -42.82 39.91 -28.50
N THR A 15 -43.80 40.74 -28.23
CA THR A 15 -44.96 41.05 -29.07
C THR A 15 -44.62 42.08 -30.16
N THR A 16 -44.47 41.63 -31.41
CA THR A 16 -44.99 42.30 -32.64
C THR A 16 -44.55 41.54 -33.91
N LEU A 17 -45.48 41.37 -34.84
CA LEU A 17 -45.37 40.83 -36.22
C LEU A 17 -45.34 39.29 -36.42
N SER A 18 -46.44 38.82 -37.02
CA SER A 18 -46.62 37.70 -37.96
C SER A 18 -45.90 36.36 -37.69
N CYS A 19 -46.68 35.37 -37.27
CA CYS A 19 -46.35 33.96 -37.42
C CYS A 19 -46.25 33.62 -38.92
N GLN A 20 -45.06 33.24 -39.38
CA GLN A 20 -44.87 32.53 -40.64
C GLN A 20 -44.21 31.21 -40.29
N LEU A 21 -44.83 30.09 -40.69
CA LEU A 21 -44.17 28.79 -40.65
C LEU A 21 -42.91 28.89 -41.52
N LYS A 22 -41.74 28.86 -40.88
CA LYS A 22 -40.48 28.60 -41.59
C LYS A 22 -40.49 27.13 -41.95
N THR A 23 -40.78 26.83 -43.22
CA THR A 23 -40.46 25.54 -43.83
C THR A 23 -39.05 25.11 -43.41
N PRO A 24 -38.80 23.81 -43.16
CA PRO A 24 -37.47 23.37 -42.79
C PRO A 24 -36.51 23.84 -43.87
N ALA A 25 -35.48 24.61 -43.47
CA ALA A 25 -34.41 24.97 -44.37
C ALA A 25 -33.89 23.66 -44.97
N SER A 26 -33.98 23.56 -46.30
CA SER A 26 -33.18 22.64 -47.08
C SER A 26 -31.76 22.69 -46.51
N ILE A 27 -31.28 21.54 -46.06
CA ILE A 27 -29.87 21.27 -45.78
C ILE A 27 -29.10 21.83 -46.97
N LEU A 28 -28.45 22.98 -46.82
CA LEU A 28 -27.48 23.45 -47.80
C LEU A 28 -26.35 22.42 -47.69
N GLU A 29 -26.28 21.49 -48.64
CA GLU A 29 -25.10 20.65 -48.82
C GLU A 29 -23.89 21.59 -48.86
N GLU A 30 -22.90 21.32 -48.00
CA GLU A 30 -21.58 21.95 -48.09
C GLU A 30 -21.10 21.86 -49.55
N PRO A 31 -20.67 22.98 -50.14
CA PRO A 31 -20.24 22.99 -51.53
C PRO A 31 -18.99 22.11 -51.66
N ASN A 32 -19.11 20.98 -52.37
CA ASN A 32 -17.97 20.15 -52.81
C ASN A 32 -17.17 19.45 -51.68
N ALA A 33 -17.83 18.57 -50.93
CA ALA A 33 -17.19 17.76 -49.91
C ALA A 33 -16.47 16.55 -50.53
N ILE A 34 -15.14 16.50 -50.40
CA ILE A 34 -14.37 15.29 -50.65
C ILE A 34 -14.44 14.38 -49.42
N ILE A 35 -14.82 13.13 -49.63
CA ILE A 35 -14.91 12.08 -48.62
C ILE A 35 -13.69 11.18 -48.75
N PHE A 36 -13.01 10.96 -47.62
CA PHE A 36 -11.90 10.01 -47.51
C PHE A 36 -12.40 8.68 -46.94
N SER A 37 -12.05 7.57 -47.58
CA SER A 37 -12.35 6.23 -47.08
C SER A 37 -11.13 5.30 -47.19
N PRO A 38 -10.59 4.77 -46.09
CA PRO A 38 -11.03 4.97 -44.71
C PRO A 38 -10.82 6.43 -44.26
N ALA A 39 -11.52 6.82 -43.20
CA ALA A 39 -11.42 8.16 -42.63
C ALA A 39 -9.99 8.46 -42.13
N ALA A 40 -9.70 9.73 -41.84
CA ALA A 40 -8.46 10.09 -41.15
C ALA A 40 -8.37 9.37 -39.79
N GLY A 41 -7.16 8.96 -39.40
CA GLY A 41 -6.94 8.23 -38.15
C GLY A 41 -5.59 7.54 -38.06
N THR A 42 -5.42 6.77 -36.99
CA THR A 42 -4.22 5.94 -36.75
C THR A 42 -4.50 4.49 -37.15
N TYR A 43 -3.56 3.84 -37.83
CA TYR A 43 -3.71 2.49 -38.36
C TYR A 43 -2.45 1.63 -38.18
N GLY A 44 -2.66 0.33 -37.98
CA GLY A 44 -1.58 -0.64 -37.71
C GLY A 44 -0.95 -1.26 -38.95
N ALA A 45 -1.48 -0.90 -40.12
CA ALA A 45 -1.14 -1.50 -41.39
C ALA A 45 -1.32 -0.50 -42.52
N SER A 46 -0.70 -0.80 -43.67
CA SER A 46 -0.83 0.02 -44.89
C SER A 46 -2.29 0.27 -45.23
N GLN A 47 -2.60 1.50 -45.65
CA GLN A 47 -3.95 1.93 -46.01
C GLN A 47 -4.05 2.23 -47.50
N ASN A 48 -5.18 1.86 -48.10
CA ASN A 48 -5.54 2.25 -49.45
C ASN A 48 -6.71 3.24 -49.39
N ILE A 49 -6.42 4.52 -49.56
CA ILE A 49 -7.40 5.59 -49.40
C ILE A 49 -8.13 5.82 -50.72
N THR A 50 -9.45 5.71 -50.67
CA THR A 50 -10.34 6.14 -51.75
C THR A 50 -10.85 7.54 -51.48
N LEU A 51 -10.85 8.35 -52.54
CA LEU A 51 -11.44 9.69 -52.54
C LEU A 51 -12.73 9.65 -53.34
N ALA A 52 -13.79 10.19 -52.76
CA ALA A 52 -15.08 10.39 -53.44
C ALA A 52 -15.48 11.86 -53.33
N SER A 53 -16.11 12.37 -54.37
CA SER A 53 -16.71 13.71 -54.36
C SER A 53 -18.23 13.55 -54.31
N ASN A 54 -18.89 14.37 -53.48
CA ASN A 54 -20.35 14.47 -53.53
C ASN A 54 -20.84 15.18 -54.82
N ILE A 55 -19.93 15.73 -55.63
CA ILE A 55 -20.25 16.36 -56.90
C ILE A 55 -20.02 15.39 -58.06
N ALA A 56 -21.10 14.95 -58.69
CA ALA A 56 -21.04 14.12 -59.90
C ALA A 56 -20.24 14.82 -61.02
N GLY A 57 -19.28 14.08 -61.61
CA GLY A 57 -18.45 14.53 -62.72
C GLY A 57 -17.29 15.47 -62.34
N SER A 58 -16.99 15.69 -61.06
CA SER A 58 -15.82 16.49 -60.66
C SER A 58 -14.51 15.69 -60.76
N THR A 59 -13.44 16.32 -61.27
CA THR A 59 -12.08 15.76 -61.21
C THR A 59 -11.47 16.01 -59.83
N ILE A 60 -10.96 14.99 -59.14
CA ILE A 60 -10.33 15.17 -57.82
C ILE A 60 -8.81 15.34 -57.99
N CYS A 61 -8.27 16.43 -57.45
CA CYS A 61 -6.83 16.70 -57.36
C CYS A 61 -6.36 16.52 -55.92
N TYR A 62 -5.25 15.82 -55.69
CA TYR A 62 -4.74 15.56 -54.35
C TYR A 62 -3.22 15.72 -54.20
N SER A 63 -2.74 15.80 -52.96
CA SER A 63 -1.34 15.76 -52.57
C SER A 63 -1.17 14.89 -51.31
N THR A 64 0.01 14.32 -51.09
CA THR A 64 0.35 13.48 -49.92
C THR A 64 1.47 14.08 -49.07
N ASP A 65 2.13 15.13 -49.56
CA ASP A 65 3.20 15.88 -48.90
C ASP A 65 2.67 17.09 -48.09
N GLY A 66 1.33 17.22 -48.00
CA GLY A 66 0.68 18.35 -47.34
C GLY A 66 0.63 19.65 -48.16
N ALA A 67 1.16 19.68 -49.39
CA ALA A 67 1.02 20.82 -50.29
C ALA A 67 -0.45 21.06 -50.66
N ILE A 68 -0.83 22.30 -50.99
CA ILE A 68 -2.22 22.61 -51.34
C ILE A 68 -2.47 22.24 -52.82
N PRO A 69 -3.36 21.27 -53.13
CA PRO A 69 -3.72 20.96 -54.51
C PRO A 69 -4.56 22.09 -55.12
N ARG A 70 -4.46 22.29 -56.43
CA ARG A 70 -5.16 23.37 -57.15
C ARG A 70 -5.74 22.88 -58.46
N CYS A 71 -6.94 23.32 -58.79
CA CYS A 71 -7.58 23.06 -60.08
C CYS A 71 -6.92 23.90 -61.19
N ALA A 72 -6.58 23.28 -62.33
CA ALA A 72 -6.23 23.99 -63.56
C ALA A 72 -7.47 24.22 -64.42
N SER A 73 -8.34 23.22 -64.49
CA SER A 73 -9.60 23.19 -65.24
C SER A 73 -10.50 22.07 -64.69
N GLU A 74 -11.64 21.83 -65.33
CA GLU A 74 -12.59 20.75 -64.97
C GLU A 74 -12.00 19.34 -65.12
N SER A 75 -10.93 19.19 -65.90
CA SER A 75 -10.30 17.90 -66.23
C SER A 75 -8.83 17.82 -65.81
N GLY A 76 -8.31 18.77 -65.04
CA GLY A 76 -6.88 18.82 -64.73
C GLY A 76 -6.49 19.56 -63.45
N CYS A 77 -5.34 19.17 -62.89
CA CYS A 77 -4.74 19.76 -61.71
C CYS A 77 -3.63 20.75 -62.10
N ALA A 78 -3.66 21.97 -61.55
CA ALA A 78 -2.58 22.95 -61.64
C ALA A 78 -1.48 22.67 -60.60
N ALA A 79 -1.85 22.02 -59.49
CA ALA A 79 -0.93 21.52 -58.48
C ALA A 79 -1.52 20.26 -57.84
N GLY A 80 -0.68 19.26 -57.57
CA GLY A 80 -1.10 17.94 -57.11
C GLY A 80 -1.34 16.95 -58.26
N THR A 81 -1.85 15.77 -57.91
CA THR A 81 -2.04 14.62 -58.80
C THR A 81 -3.52 14.39 -59.04
N ILE A 82 -3.91 14.03 -60.27
CA ILE A 82 -5.28 13.61 -60.58
C ILE A 82 -5.54 12.25 -59.92
N TYR A 83 -6.63 12.13 -59.17
CA TYR A 83 -7.04 10.87 -58.56
C TYR A 83 -7.65 9.93 -59.60
N SER A 84 -6.98 8.80 -59.88
CA SER A 84 -7.42 7.76 -60.81
C SER A 84 -7.50 6.36 -60.18
N SER A 85 -6.86 6.16 -59.02
CA SER A 85 -6.78 4.91 -58.28
C SER A 85 -6.59 5.20 -56.79
N PRO A 86 -6.90 4.24 -55.88
CA PRO A 86 -6.67 4.42 -54.45
C PRO A 86 -5.23 4.83 -54.12
N ILE A 87 -5.08 5.71 -53.14
CA ILE A 87 -3.78 6.22 -52.67
C ILE A 87 -3.23 5.23 -51.63
N ALA A 88 -2.14 4.55 -51.96
CA ALA A 88 -1.47 3.64 -51.04
C ALA A 88 -0.56 4.43 -50.09
N ILE A 89 -0.82 4.34 -48.79
CA ILE A 89 0.11 4.78 -47.73
C ILE A 89 0.68 3.51 -47.11
N ILE A 90 1.98 3.31 -47.28
CA ILE A 90 2.68 2.09 -46.85
C ILE A 90 3.11 2.22 -45.40
N ALA A 91 2.75 1.24 -44.59
CA ALA A 91 3.16 1.18 -43.20
C ALA A 91 4.69 1.01 -43.09
N PRO A 92 5.34 1.72 -42.16
CA PRO A 92 6.76 1.55 -41.92
C PRO A 92 7.03 0.24 -41.17
N VAL A 93 8.28 -0.22 -41.18
CA VAL A 93 8.70 -1.35 -40.36
C VAL A 93 9.10 -0.82 -38.99
N SER A 94 8.33 -1.17 -37.95
CA SER A 94 8.59 -0.79 -36.55
C SER A 94 8.89 0.71 -36.41
N ALA A 95 8.01 1.53 -36.96
CA ALA A 95 8.10 2.99 -36.86
C ALA A 95 6.70 3.62 -36.82
N VAL A 96 6.64 4.91 -36.53
CA VAL A 96 5.45 5.74 -36.74
C VAL A 96 5.69 6.66 -37.91
N THR A 97 4.78 6.69 -38.89
CA THR A 97 4.81 7.67 -39.99
C THR A 97 3.51 8.43 -40.08
N THR A 98 3.59 9.71 -40.41
CA THR A 98 2.41 10.57 -40.59
C THR A 98 2.37 11.09 -42.01
N THR A 99 1.26 10.87 -42.70
CA THR A 99 1.01 11.37 -44.06
C THR A 99 -0.25 12.20 -44.06
N THR A 100 -0.21 13.40 -44.63
CA THR A 100 -1.39 14.26 -44.75
C THR A 100 -1.82 14.32 -46.21
N VAL A 101 -3.03 13.82 -46.48
CA VAL A 101 -3.65 13.88 -47.79
C VAL A 101 -4.55 15.11 -47.86
N LYS A 102 -4.25 16.03 -48.79
CA LYS A 102 -5.15 17.14 -49.13
C LYS A 102 -5.77 16.87 -50.48
N ALA A 103 -7.06 17.19 -50.63
CA ALA A 103 -7.79 16.95 -51.85
C ALA A 103 -8.77 18.08 -52.16
N VAL A 104 -9.04 18.28 -53.45
CA VAL A 104 -9.95 19.30 -53.97
C VAL A 104 -10.72 18.75 -55.17
N GLY A 105 -12.02 19.00 -55.24
CA GLY A 105 -12.85 18.63 -56.40
C GLY A 105 -12.92 19.77 -57.41
N CYS A 106 -12.62 19.52 -58.68
CA CYS A 106 -12.61 20.51 -59.76
C CYS A 106 -13.83 20.32 -60.66
N LYS A 107 -14.63 21.38 -60.84
CA LYS A 107 -15.82 21.43 -61.72
C LYS A 107 -16.05 22.84 -62.29
N SER A 108 -16.76 22.94 -63.42
CA SER A 108 -17.17 24.21 -64.04
C SER A 108 -18.01 25.04 -63.09
N GLY A 109 -17.93 26.36 -63.22
CA GLY A 109 -18.90 27.28 -62.61
C GLY A 109 -18.84 27.35 -61.08
N THR A 110 -17.86 26.71 -60.44
CA THR A 110 -17.63 26.80 -59.00
C THR A 110 -16.65 27.92 -58.71
N ALA A 111 -17.07 28.94 -57.95
CA ALA A 111 -16.22 30.11 -57.65
C ALA A 111 -15.12 29.82 -56.60
N THR A 112 -15.32 28.77 -55.78
CA THR A 112 -14.41 28.36 -54.71
C THR A 112 -14.34 26.85 -54.61
N TYR A 113 -13.13 26.32 -54.46
CA TYR A 113 -12.89 24.90 -54.27
C TYR A 113 -12.35 24.65 -52.85
N PRO A 114 -13.18 24.20 -51.89
CA PRO A 114 -12.70 23.92 -50.54
C PRO A 114 -11.68 22.78 -50.55
N ILE A 115 -10.62 22.93 -49.77
CA ILE A 115 -9.58 21.91 -49.61
C ILE A 115 -10.00 21.00 -48.45
N ALA A 116 -10.24 19.74 -48.76
CA ALA A 116 -10.41 18.72 -47.75
C ALA A 116 -9.03 18.20 -47.31
N SER A 117 -8.86 17.90 -46.03
CA SER A 117 -7.59 17.43 -45.46
C SER A 117 -7.84 16.25 -44.54
N ALA A 118 -7.06 15.19 -44.70
CA ALA A 118 -7.09 14.01 -43.86
C ALA A 118 -5.66 13.60 -43.47
N THR A 119 -5.42 13.37 -42.19
CA THR A 119 -4.12 12.93 -41.67
C THR A 119 -4.19 11.46 -41.29
N TYR A 120 -3.23 10.69 -41.80
CA TYR A 120 -3.09 9.26 -41.55
C TYR A 120 -1.79 9.04 -40.79
N VAL A 121 -1.90 8.44 -39.61
CA VAL A 121 -0.76 8.00 -38.81
C VAL A 121 -0.68 6.49 -38.93
N LEU A 122 0.42 5.96 -39.48
CA LEU A 122 0.67 4.52 -39.51
C LEU A 122 1.62 4.17 -38.39
N ASP A 123 1.14 3.38 -37.44
CA ASP A 123 1.89 2.95 -36.27
C ASP A 123 2.03 1.44 -36.28
N THR A 124 3.25 0.94 -36.43
CA THR A 124 3.56 -0.50 -36.36
C THR A 124 4.42 -0.85 -35.15
N GLN A 125 4.55 0.06 -34.19
CA GLN A 125 5.32 -0.16 -32.98
C GLN A 125 4.41 -0.52 -31.81
N PRO A 126 4.83 -1.45 -30.95
CA PRO A 126 4.13 -1.68 -29.70
C PRO A 126 4.37 -0.54 -28.70
N PRO A 127 3.48 -0.36 -27.72
CA PRO A 127 3.65 0.67 -26.71
C PRO A 127 4.90 0.40 -25.87
N THR A 128 5.65 1.46 -25.61
CA THR A 128 6.86 1.46 -24.80
C THR A 128 6.57 1.99 -23.39
N LEU A 129 7.03 1.26 -22.38
CA LEU A 129 6.92 1.69 -21.00
C LEU A 129 7.90 2.83 -20.71
N LEU A 130 7.38 3.99 -20.29
CA LEU A 130 8.18 5.16 -19.91
C LEU A 130 8.58 5.12 -18.43
N SER A 131 7.67 4.71 -17.55
CA SER A 131 7.95 4.66 -16.12
C SER A 131 7.06 3.67 -15.38
N THR A 132 7.55 3.22 -14.24
CA THR A 132 6.79 2.41 -13.27
C THR A 132 6.87 3.05 -11.90
N THR A 133 5.78 3.00 -11.15
CA THR A 133 5.75 3.34 -9.73
C THR A 133 5.12 2.16 -9.00
N PRO A 134 5.86 1.40 -8.18
CA PRO A 134 7.28 1.57 -7.86
C PRO A 134 8.22 1.41 -9.06
N ALA A 135 9.35 2.13 -9.05
CA ALA A 135 10.35 2.05 -10.10
C ALA A 135 11.04 0.68 -10.11
N SER A 136 11.53 0.26 -11.28
CA SER A 136 12.31 -0.97 -11.42
C SER A 136 13.51 -0.99 -10.48
N SER A 137 13.69 -2.09 -9.75
CA SER A 137 14.74 -2.30 -8.76
C SER A 137 14.75 -1.27 -7.62
N ALA A 138 13.65 -0.54 -7.42
CA ALA A 138 13.53 0.40 -6.32
C ALA A 138 13.67 -0.31 -4.97
N THR A 139 14.36 0.34 -4.04
CA THR A 139 14.41 -0.07 -2.63
C THR A 139 13.70 0.97 -1.78
N GLY A 140 13.31 0.61 -0.55
CA GLY A 140 12.64 1.55 0.33
C GLY A 140 11.18 1.84 -0.05
N VAL A 141 10.56 1.01 -0.90
CA VAL A 141 9.19 1.24 -1.36
C VAL A 141 8.23 1.10 -0.18
N PRO A 142 7.44 2.12 0.18
CA PRO A 142 6.51 2.00 1.29
C PRO A 142 5.44 0.94 0.98
N PRO A 143 4.94 0.18 1.99
CA PRO A 143 3.91 -0.84 1.78
C PRO A 143 2.62 -0.34 1.14
N CYS A 144 2.34 0.95 1.26
CA CYS A 144 1.26 1.64 0.60
C CYS A 144 1.57 3.14 0.55
N SER A 145 0.88 3.87 -0.32
CA SER A 145 0.99 5.33 -0.42
C SER A 145 -0.39 5.95 -0.69
N GLY A 146 -0.48 7.27 -0.51
CA GLY A 146 -1.71 8.04 -0.71
C GLY A 146 -2.68 8.03 0.47
N SER A 147 -3.82 8.68 0.27
CA SER A 147 -4.96 8.70 1.20
C SER A 147 -6.23 8.35 0.41
N PRO A 148 -6.84 7.18 0.64
CA PRO A 148 -6.45 6.13 1.58
C PRO A 148 -5.16 5.40 1.16
N CYS A 149 -4.42 4.86 2.12
CA CYS A 149 -3.16 4.15 1.87
C CYS A 149 -3.45 2.80 1.20
N VAL A 150 -3.05 2.65 -0.07
CA VAL A 150 -3.28 1.42 -0.85
C VAL A 150 -2.04 0.99 -1.64
N ALA A 151 -1.85 -0.33 -1.78
CA ALA A 151 -0.82 -0.92 -2.62
C ALA A 151 -1.20 -0.77 -4.10
N THR A 152 -0.53 0.15 -4.79
CA THR A 152 -0.79 0.44 -6.21
C THR A 152 0.50 0.30 -7.00
N ILE A 153 0.40 -0.30 -8.18
CA ILE A 153 1.43 -0.27 -9.22
C ILE A 153 0.89 0.59 -10.36
N THR A 154 1.64 1.61 -10.77
CA THR A 154 1.27 2.50 -11.87
C THR A 154 2.32 2.39 -12.97
N LEU A 155 1.86 2.22 -14.19
CA LEU A 155 2.67 2.12 -15.40
C LEU A 155 2.27 3.26 -16.34
N VAL A 156 3.24 3.99 -16.87
CA VAL A 156 3.01 5.06 -17.85
C VAL A 156 3.70 4.66 -19.16
N PHE A 157 2.96 4.70 -20.25
CA PHE A 157 3.42 4.36 -21.60
C PHE A 157 3.57 5.63 -22.44
N ASN A 158 4.28 5.53 -23.57
CA ASN A 158 4.51 6.63 -24.50
C ASN A 158 3.29 7.00 -25.34
N GLU A 159 2.22 6.22 -25.27
CA GLU A 159 1.05 6.30 -26.14
C GLU A 159 -0.22 5.70 -25.48
N SER A 160 -1.37 5.91 -26.11
CA SER A 160 -2.66 5.38 -25.64
C SER A 160 -2.73 3.86 -25.77
N LEU A 161 -3.13 3.18 -24.68
CA LEU A 161 -3.34 1.73 -24.70
C LEU A 161 -4.74 1.34 -25.20
N ASN A 162 -4.87 0.11 -25.68
CA ASN A 162 -6.16 -0.52 -25.95
C ASN A 162 -6.84 -0.98 -24.64
N THR A 163 -7.86 -0.23 -24.22
CA THR A 163 -8.59 -0.48 -22.98
C THR A 163 -9.60 -1.63 -23.07
N SER A 164 -9.79 -2.25 -24.25
CA SER A 164 -10.70 -3.41 -24.40
C SER A 164 -10.02 -4.75 -24.09
N LEU A 165 -8.70 -4.77 -23.94
CA LEU A 165 -7.96 -5.97 -23.57
C LEU A 165 -8.05 -6.22 -22.07
N GLY A 166 -8.13 -7.49 -21.68
CA GLY A 166 -8.04 -7.90 -20.27
C GLY A 166 -6.58 -7.99 -19.82
N GLN A 167 -6.29 -7.50 -18.62
CA GLN A 167 -4.96 -7.61 -18.02
C GLN A 167 -4.86 -8.84 -17.13
N THR A 168 -3.74 -9.55 -17.21
CA THR A 168 -3.39 -10.67 -16.33
C THR A 168 -2.13 -10.30 -15.55
N LEU A 169 -2.21 -10.39 -14.21
CA LEU A 169 -1.12 -10.07 -13.30
C LEU A 169 -0.69 -11.29 -12.50
N THR A 170 0.60 -11.58 -12.53
CA THR A 170 1.27 -12.52 -11.62
C THR A 170 2.07 -11.74 -10.58
N MET A 171 1.84 -12.02 -9.30
CA MET A 171 2.63 -11.47 -8.19
C MET A 171 3.43 -12.57 -7.50
N GLU A 172 4.67 -12.25 -7.15
CA GLU A 172 5.60 -13.18 -6.54
C GLU A 172 6.50 -12.50 -5.50
N ILE A 173 7.08 -13.31 -4.61
CA ILE A 173 8.09 -12.89 -3.64
C ILE A 173 9.35 -13.74 -3.79
N GLN A 174 10.52 -13.12 -3.64
CA GLN A 174 11.80 -13.83 -3.71
C GLN A 174 12.01 -14.72 -2.48
N THR A 175 12.61 -15.89 -2.69
CA THR A 175 12.98 -16.83 -1.63
C THR A 175 14.49 -16.87 -1.43
N SER A 176 15.01 -17.60 -0.44
CA SER A 176 16.45 -17.67 -0.15
C SER A 176 17.29 -18.25 -1.28
N THR A 177 16.71 -19.08 -2.15
CA THR A 177 17.39 -19.60 -3.32
C THR A 177 17.29 -18.53 -4.39
N ILE A 178 18.38 -17.85 -4.73
CA ILE A 178 18.36 -16.80 -5.75
C ILE A 178 18.59 -17.43 -7.13
N PRO A 179 17.80 -17.13 -8.18
CA PRO A 179 16.69 -16.16 -8.25
C PRO A 179 15.30 -16.83 -8.21
N ALA A 180 15.04 -17.74 -7.26
CA ALA A 180 13.75 -18.41 -7.12
C ALA A 180 12.70 -17.51 -6.46
N TYR A 181 11.51 -17.51 -7.05
CA TYR A 181 10.34 -16.77 -6.62
C TYR A 181 9.18 -17.73 -6.34
N THR A 182 8.31 -17.34 -5.42
CA THR A 182 7.08 -18.07 -5.10
C THR A 182 5.87 -17.16 -5.32
N LEU A 183 4.81 -17.73 -5.89
CA LEU A 183 3.56 -17.02 -6.15
C LEU A 183 2.92 -16.54 -4.85
N ILE A 184 2.44 -15.30 -4.86
CA ILE A 184 1.53 -14.76 -3.84
C ILE A 184 0.18 -14.50 -4.51
N PRO A 185 -0.95 -15.02 -3.99
CA PRO A 185 -2.25 -14.88 -4.66
C PRO A 185 -2.73 -13.43 -4.73
N SER A 186 -2.93 -12.91 -5.94
CA SER A 186 -3.39 -11.53 -6.24
C SER A 186 -4.86 -11.46 -6.70
N THR A 187 -5.65 -12.51 -6.43
CA THR A 187 -7.06 -12.60 -6.85
C THR A 187 -7.87 -11.41 -6.35
N GLY A 188 -8.61 -10.75 -7.26
CA GLY A 188 -9.38 -9.54 -6.96
C GLY A 188 -8.65 -8.23 -7.24
N THR A 189 -7.43 -8.29 -7.82
CA THR A 189 -6.74 -7.11 -8.35
C THR A 189 -7.58 -6.43 -9.44
N THR A 190 -7.61 -5.10 -9.41
CA THR A 190 -8.34 -4.29 -10.40
C THR A 190 -7.38 -3.45 -11.24
N PHE A 191 -7.74 -3.25 -12.50
CA PHE A 191 -6.98 -2.49 -13.49
C PHE A 191 -7.79 -1.27 -13.90
N THR A 192 -7.14 -0.12 -14.01
CA THR A 192 -7.81 1.13 -14.43
C THR A 192 -6.89 1.90 -15.36
N PHE A 193 -7.45 2.32 -16.49
CA PHE A 193 -6.77 3.19 -17.43
C PHE A 193 -7.03 4.66 -17.08
N ALA A 194 -5.99 5.47 -17.14
CA ALA A 194 -6.04 6.89 -16.85
C ALA A 194 -5.17 7.67 -17.84
N GLN A 195 -5.25 9.00 -17.77
CA GLN A 195 -4.43 9.91 -18.54
C GLN A 195 -3.39 10.57 -17.63
N THR A 196 -2.11 10.48 -18.02
CA THR A 196 -1.04 11.34 -17.53
C THR A 196 -0.77 12.45 -18.54
N ASN A 197 -0.36 12.09 -19.76
CA ASN A 197 -0.11 13.01 -20.88
C ASN A 197 -1.11 12.76 -22.01
N LEU A 198 -1.35 11.50 -22.34
CA LEU A 198 -2.23 11.06 -23.42
C LEU A 198 -3.41 10.24 -22.86
N PRO A 199 -4.58 10.21 -23.53
CA PRO A 199 -5.69 9.39 -23.09
C PRO A 199 -5.28 7.92 -22.93
N TYR A 200 -5.56 7.32 -21.77
CA TYR A 200 -5.29 5.90 -21.49
C TYR A 200 -3.83 5.46 -21.62
N ASP A 201 -2.88 6.39 -21.42
CA ASP A 201 -1.44 6.10 -21.38
C ASP A 201 -0.97 5.50 -20.04
N THR A 202 -1.86 5.50 -19.04
CA THR A 202 -1.52 5.10 -17.68
C THR A 202 -2.35 3.92 -17.25
N LEU A 203 -1.69 2.81 -16.90
CA LEU A 203 -2.32 1.64 -16.31
C LEU A 203 -2.06 1.63 -14.79
N SER A 204 -3.12 1.84 -14.01
CA SER A 204 -3.10 1.72 -12.55
C SER A 204 -3.63 0.36 -12.13
N ILE A 205 -2.84 -0.35 -11.34
CA ILE A 205 -3.10 -1.69 -10.84
C ILE A 205 -3.27 -1.59 -9.34
N ARG A 206 -4.51 -1.73 -8.86
CA ARG A 206 -4.78 -1.81 -7.43
C ARG A 206 -4.85 -3.28 -7.04
N LEU A 207 -3.88 -3.71 -6.26
CA LEU A 207 -3.82 -5.09 -5.80
C LEU A 207 -5.02 -5.42 -4.91
N SER A 208 -5.38 -6.69 -4.85
CA SER A 208 -6.38 -7.17 -3.89
C SER A 208 -5.94 -6.97 -2.44
N TRP A 209 -4.62 -6.93 -2.21
CA TRP A 209 -4.04 -6.60 -0.91
C TRP A 209 -4.04 -5.09 -0.72
N VAL A 210 -4.51 -4.64 0.44
CA VAL A 210 -4.53 -3.21 0.77
C VAL A 210 -3.12 -2.68 0.94
N HIS A 211 -2.20 -3.44 1.54
CA HIS A 211 -0.78 -3.11 1.66
C HIS A 211 0.08 -4.22 1.04
N PHE A 212 1.23 -3.86 0.46
CA PHE A 212 2.29 -4.82 0.19
C PHE A 212 2.83 -5.41 1.52
N PRO A 213 3.32 -6.65 1.53
CA PRO A 213 4.14 -7.14 2.64
C PRO A 213 5.32 -6.21 2.91
N GLU A 214 5.69 -6.02 4.16
CA GLU A 214 6.83 -5.17 4.55
C GLU A 214 8.13 -5.92 4.37
N ASN A 215 9.22 -5.23 4.02
CA ASN A 215 10.57 -5.80 3.89
C ASN A 215 10.65 -6.95 2.87
N ALA A 216 9.82 -6.92 1.83
CA ALA A 216 9.63 -8.00 0.89
C ALA A 216 10.16 -7.64 -0.50
N PRO A 217 11.02 -8.50 -1.10
CA PRO A 217 11.40 -8.40 -2.50
C PRO A 217 10.26 -8.96 -3.36
N LEU A 218 9.51 -8.06 -3.99
CA LEU A 218 8.36 -8.41 -4.81
C LEU A 218 8.69 -8.34 -6.28
N ARG A 219 8.08 -9.25 -7.04
CA ARG A 219 8.11 -9.26 -8.50
C ARG A 219 6.70 -9.28 -9.03
N PHE A 220 6.42 -8.43 -10.00
CA PHE A 220 5.18 -8.48 -10.76
C PHE A 220 5.47 -8.76 -12.22
N THR A 221 4.56 -9.49 -12.86
CA THR A 221 4.60 -9.78 -14.30
C THR A 221 3.21 -9.54 -14.88
N LEU A 222 3.11 -8.67 -15.88
CA LEU A 222 1.92 -8.53 -16.73
C LEU A 222 2.09 -9.33 -18.00
N ASP A 223 1.04 -10.07 -18.37
CA ASP A 223 1.02 -10.81 -19.64
C ASP A 223 1.05 -9.84 -20.83
N ALA A 224 1.90 -10.16 -21.81
CA ALA A 224 2.03 -9.41 -23.05
C ALA A 224 0.71 -9.30 -23.82
N ALA A 225 -0.13 -10.33 -23.77
CA ALA A 225 -1.43 -10.35 -24.45
C ALA A 225 -2.40 -9.26 -23.95
N GLY A 226 -2.18 -8.75 -22.73
CA GLY A 226 -3.01 -7.70 -22.12
C GLY A 226 -2.52 -6.28 -22.38
N ILE A 227 -1.40 -6.11 -23.11
CA ILE A 227 -0.75 -4.81 -23.34
C ILE A 227 -0.55 -4.61 -24.84
N ALA A 228 -1.38 -3.74 -25.41
CA ALA A 228 -1.26 -3.24 -26.77
C ALA A 228 -1.61 -1.76 -26.83
N ASP A 229 -1.11 -1.07 -27.84
CA ASP A 229 -1.57 0.28 -28.16
C ASP A 229 -3.03 0.26 -28.63
N ALA A 230 -3.64 1.44 -28.80
CA ALA A 230 -5.01 1.59 -29.29
C ALA A 230 -5.27 1.00 -30.68
N VAL A 231 -4.22 0.71 -31.44
CA VAL A 231 -4.25 0.23 -32.83
C VAL A 231 -4.14 -1.30 -32.90
N GLY A 232 -3.66 -1.94 -31.83
CA GLY A 232 -3.53 -3.39 -31.68
C GLY A 232 -2.10 -3.93 -31.72
N ASN A 233 -1.06 -3.07 -31.71
CA ASN A 233 0.33 -3.53 -31.64
C ASN A 233 0.65 -3.96 -30.20
N SER A 234 0.89 -5.24 -29.99
CA SER A 234 1.19 -5.81 -28.67
C SER A 234 2.69 -5.85 -28.38
N ILE A 235 3.05 -5.68 -27.11
CA ILE A 235 4.42 -5.98 -26.66
C ILE A 235 4.73 -7.47 -26.89
N THR A 236 6.00 -7.81 -27.12
CA THR A 236 6.40 -9.18 -27.54
C THR A 236 6.82 -10.08 -26.39
N ALA A 237 7.00 -9.52 -25.19
CA ALA A 237 7.38 -10.26 -23.99
C ALA A 237 6.60 -9.73 -22.77
N PRO A 238 6.34 -10.58 -21.75
CA PRO A 238 5.69 -10.14 -20.52
C PRO A 238 6.45 -8.99 -19.86
N LEU A 239 5.72 -7.99 -19.38
CA LEU A 239 6.31 -6.87 -18.66
C LEU A 239 6.57 -7.30 -17.21
N GLN A 240 7.85 -7.45 -16.85
CA GLN A 240 8.27 -7.89 -15.54
C GLN A 240 9.10 -6.82 -14.83
N GLN A 241 8.80 -6.58 -13.56
CA GLN A 241 9.55 -5.66 -12.71
C GLN A 241 9.71 -6.19 -11.29
N ILE A 242 10.77 -5.77 -10.62
CA ILE A 242 11.11 -6.14 -9.25
C ILE A 242 11.25 -4.87 -8.43
N PHE A 243 10.81 -4.90 -7.18
CA PHE A 243 11.06 -3.84 -6.20
C PHE A 243 11.10 -4.41 -4.78
N MET A 244 11.74 -3.68 -3.87
CA MET A 244 11.88 -4.06 -2.47
C MET A 244 11.08 -3.11 -1.59
N THR A 245 10.11 -3.65 -0.87
CA THR A 245 9.35 -2.86 0.10
C THR A 245 10.14 -2.64 1.39
N THR A 246 9.77 -1.61 2.15
CA THR A 246 10.31 -1.33 3.47
C THR A 246 9.25 -1.50 4.56
N THR A 247 9.66 -1.37 5.81
CA THR A 247 8.75 -1.32 6.96
C THR A 247 7.94 -0.03 6.93
N ARG A 248 6.65 -0.12 7.21
CA ARG A 248 5.81 1.07 7.36
C ARG A 248 6.25 1.83 8.61
N ASN A 249 6.69 3.07 8.43
CA ASN A 249 7.10 3.93 9.54
C ASN A 249 5.87 4.53 10.25
N VAL A 250 5.06 3.68 10.87
CA VAL A 250 3.92 4.07 11.71
C VAL A 250 4.19 3.63 13.15
N VAL A 251 3.73 4.43 14.10
CA VAL A 251 3.72 4.07 15.52
C VAL A 251 2.31 4.09 16.06
N PHE A 252 2.07 3.27 17.07
CA PHE A 252 0.80 3.19 17.78
C PHE A 252 1.00 3.72 19.19
N PRO A 253 -0.02 4.33 19.81
CA PRO A 253 0.00 4.60 21.23
C PRO A 253 0.38 3.35 22.01
N VAL A 254 1.32 3.52 22.95
CA VAL A 254 1.77 2.43 23.81
C VAL A 254 0.70 2.23 24.88
N SER A 255 0.08 1.06 24.92
CA SER A 255 -0.81 0.67 26.01
C SER A 255 -0.04 -0.08 27.09
N ASP A 256 -0.59 -0.08 28.29
CA ASP A 256 -0.14 -0.90 29.41
C ASP A 256 -0.13 -2.40 29.04
N THR A 257 0.69 -3.17 29.74
CA THR A 257 0.85 -4.60 29.46
C THR A 257 -0.32 -5.42 29.97
N GLY A 258 -1.07 -4.91 30.95
CA GLY A 258 -2.12 -5.57 31.70
C GLY A 258 -1.62 -6.24 32.98
N GLN A 259 -0.32 -6.18 33.29
CA GLN A 259 0.27 -6.81 34.47
C GLN A 259 -0.14 -6.07 35.75
N THR A 260 -0.77 -6.78 36.68
CA THR A 260 -1.30 -6.19 37.93
C THR A 260 -0.63 -6.72 39.19
N THR A 261 0.25 -7.72 39.03
CA THR A 261 0.96 -8.38 40.12
C THR A 261 2.45 -8.04 40.05
N CYS A 262 3.06 -7.71 41.19
CA CYS A 262 4.50 -7.53 41.30
C CYS A 262 5.20 -8.83 41.67
N TYR A 263 6.51 -8.90 41.50
CA TYR A 263 7.29 -10.10 41.72
C TYR A 263 8.63 -9.79 42.37
N ASP A 264 9.16 -10.74 43.12
CA ASP A 264 10.60 -10.83 43.38
C ASP A 264 11.28 -11.69 42.29
N ASP A 265 12.48 -12.20 42.56
CA ASP A 265 13.21 -13.08 41.63
C ASP A 265 12.53 -14.43 41.37
N THR A 266 11.56 -14.85 42.19
CA THR A 266 11.01 -16.21 42.20
C THR A 266 9.50 -16.31 42.39
N THR A 267 8.86 -15.35 43.05
CA THR A 267 7.45 -15.44 43.48
C THR A 267 6.69 -14.14 43.24
N ALA A 268 5.37 -14.27 43.14
CA ALA A 268 4.45 -13.14 43.11
C ALA A 268 4.36 -12.47 44.48
N GLN A 269 4.24 -11.15 44.49
CA GLN A 269 4.24 -10.29 45.66
C GLN A 269 3.17 -9.20 45.51
N ALA A 270 2.75 -8.61 46.63
CA ALA A 270 1.94 -7.40 46.60
C ALA A 270 2.78 -6.21 46.14
N CYS A 271 2.21 -5.36 45.29
CA CYS A 271 2.86 -4.11 44.86
C CYS A 271 2.74 -3.03 45.95
N PRO A 272 3.76 -2.18 46.16
CA PRO A 272 5.10 -2.25 45.57
C PRO A 272 6.04 -3.20 46.32
N VAL A 273 7.06 -3.72 45.62
CA VAL A 273 8.10 -4.58 46.23
C VAL A 273 9.35 -3.75 46.48
N ALA A 274 9.66 -3.45 47.76
CA ALA A 274 10.76 -2.54 48.12
C ALA A 274 12.14 -2.95 47.55
N THR A 275 12.41 -4.25 47.41
CA THR A 275 13.67 -4.75 46.85
C THR A 275 13.69 -4.79 45.31
N HIS A 276 12.53 -4.65 44.67
CA HIS A 276 12.30 -4.71 43.24
C HIS A 276 11.34 -3.57 42.84
N PRO A 277 11.78 -2.31 42.99
CA PRO A 277 10.90 -1.15 42.78
C PRO A 277 10.64 -0.88 41.30
N GLY A 278 9.56 -0.17 40.99
CA GLY A 278 9.31 0.33 39.64
C GLY A 278 9.03 -0.77 38.61
N GLN A 279 8.35 -1.82 39.04
CA GLN A 279 7.88 -2.90 38.18
C GLN A 279 6.69 -2.44 37.32
N ASP A 280 6.36 -3.23 36.30
CA ASP A 280 5.24 -2.98 35.40
C ASP A 280 3.93 -2.75 36.17
N ALA A 281 3.60 -3.65 37.10
CA ALA A 281 2.40 -3.58 37.93
C ALA A 281 2.37 -2.42 38.95
N ASP A 282 3.51 -1.74 39.20
CA ASP A 282 3.50 -0.51 40.01
C ASP A 282 2.86 0.67 39.26
N TYR A 283 2.70 0.57 37.94
CA TYR A 283 2.20 1.63 37.06
C TYR A 283 0.96 1.19 36.28
N ALA A 284 -0.17 1.04 36.96
CA ALA A 284 -1.44 0.71 36.33
C ALA A 284 -1.77 1.67 35.17
N ASP A 285 -2.22 1.10 34.05
CA ASP A 285 -2.67 1.84 32.87
C ASP A 285 -1.65 2.85 32.30
N THR A 286 -0.35 2.58 32.50
CA THR A 286 0.74 3.48 32.07
C THR A 286 1.53 2.91 30.88
N PRO A 287 1.80 3.71 29.83
CA PRO A 287 1.45 5.12 29.68
C PRO A 287 -0.01 5.36 29.29
N ASN A 288 -0.73 4.34 28.80
CA ASN A 288 -2.16 4.42 28.50
C ASN A 288 -2.86 3.11 28.87
N SER A 289 -4.12 3.17 29.28
CA SER A 289 -4.92 1.97 29.54
C SER A 289 -5.12 1.14 28.27
N ARG A 290 -5.22 -0.18 28.46
CA ARG A 290 -5.70 -1.08 27.40
C ARG A 290 -7.19 -0.88 27.23
N SER A 291 -7.67 -0.71 25.99
CA SER A 291 -9.09 -0.47 25.74
C SER A 291 -9.55 -1.09 24.43
N PHE A 292 -10.53 -1.98 24.53
CA PHE A 292 -11.15 -2.66 23.39
C PHE A 292 -12.67 -2.54 23.44
N THR A 293 -13.29 -2.37 22.28
CA THR A 293 -14.74 -2.42 22.10
C THR A 293 -15.11 -3.52 21.12
N GLY A 294 -15.68 -4.58 21.65
CA GLY A 294 -16.17 -5.71 20.87
C GLY A 294 -16.42 -6.93 21.77
N PRO A 295 -17.00 -8.01 21.23
CA PRO A 295 -17.38 -8.21 19.84
C PRO A 295 -18.55 -7.30 19.40
N THR A 296 -18.36 -6.51 18.36
CA THR A 296 -19.38 -5.61 17.81
C THR A 296 -19.95 -6.21 16.53
N GLN A 297 -21.22 -6.58 16.56
CA GLN A 297 -21.96 -7.09 15.39
C GLN A 297 -22.26 -5.95 14.42
N ASN A 298 -22.04 -6.16 13.12
CA ASN A 298 -22.49 -5.22 12.10
C ASN A 298 -24.03 -5.26 11.98
N ALA A 299 -24.66 -4.09 11.89
CA ALA A 299 -26.12 -3.97 11.87
C ALA A 299 -26.78 -4.52 10.59
N THR A 300 -26.08 -4.51 9.46
CA THR A 300 -26.57 -5.03 8.17
C THR A 300 -26.14 -6.47 7.96
N PHE A 301 -24.87 -6.78 8.24
CA PHE A 301 -24.27 -8.10 8.08
C PHE A 301 -24.10 -8.74 9.47
N ASN A 302 -25.18 -9.32 9.98
CA ASN A 302 -25.29 -9.82 11.35
C ASN A 302 -24.34 -10.99 11.71
N THR A 303 -23.59 -11.52 10.75
CA THR A 303 -22.52 -12.51 10.96
C THR A 303 -21.13 -11.88 11.10
N ASP A 304 -21.03 -10.57 10.86
CA ASP A 304 -19.76 -9.86 10.81
C ASP A 304 -19.50 -9.20 12.17
N TYR A 305 -18.46 -9.67 12.85
CA TYR A 305 -18.07 -9.21 14.18
C TYR A 305 -16.69 -8.58 14.16
N THR A 306 -16.61 -7.39 14.72
CA THR A 306 -15.37 -6.61 14.81
C THR A 306 -15.05 -6.22 16.24
N THR A 307 -13.76 -6.07 16.53
CA THR A 307 -13.26 -5.59 17.81
C THR A 307 -12.38 -4.39 17.52
N THR A 308 -12.77 -3.22 18.02
CA THR A 308 -11.98 -2.00 17.90
C THR A 308 -10.99 -1.94 19.05
N ASP A 309 -9.72 -1.72 18.73
CA ASP A 309 -8.70 -1.29 19.68
C ASP A 309 -8.81 0.23 19.80
N ASN A 310 -9.36 0.71 20.91
CA ASN A 310 -9.63 2.12 21.13
C ASN A 310 -8.35 2.93 21.35
N SER A 311 -7.25 2.26 21.72
CA SER A 311 -5.95 2.92 21.90
C SER A 311 -5.27 3.19 20.57
N THR A 312 -5.42 2.29 19.59
CA THR A 312 -4.71 2.38 18.30
C THR A 312 -5.60 2.82 17.13
N GLY A 313 -6.92 2.79 17.32
CA GLY A 313 -7.89 3.00 16.24
C GLY A 313 -7.91 1.87 15.20
N LEU A 314 -7.22 0.75 15.48
CA LEU A 314 -7.27 -0.44 14.64
C LEU A 314 -8.59 -1.19 14.86
N ILE A 315 -9.15 -1.70 13.78
CA ILE A 315 -10.34 -2.54 13.80
C ILE A 315 -9.89 -3.94 13.45
N TRP A 316 -10.13 -4.88 14.34
CA TRP A 316 -9.77 -6.27 14.18
C TRP A 316 -11.01 -7.08 13.84
N LYS A 317 -10.85 -8.13 13.04
CA LYS A 317 -11.88 -9.16 12.96
C LYS A 317 -11.87 -9.88 14.30
N THR A 318 -13.03 -9.95 14.97
CA THR A 318 -13.14 -10.49 16.34
C THR A 318 -12.68 -11.94 16.42
N CYS A 319 -12.94 -12.73 15.39
CA CYS A 319 -12.61 -14.15 15.37
C CYS A 319 -11.37 -14.44 14.53
N THR A 320 -10.60 -15.46 14.92
CA THR A 320 -9.54 -16.04 14.08
C THR A 320 -10.15 -16.50 12.76
N GLU A 321 -9.41 -16.38 11.64
CA GLU A 321 -9.91 -16.82 10.34
C GLU A 321 -10.44 -18.25 10.38
N GLY A 322 -11.61 -18.48 9.78
CA GLY A 322 -12.38 -19.72 9.84
C GLY A 322 -13.40 -19.83 10.99
N LEU A 323 -13.28 -18.99 12.04
CA LEU A 323 -14.26 -18.88 13.12
C LEU A 323 -15.23 -17.70 12.90
N THR A 324 -16.44 -17.82 13.44
CA THR A 324 -17.55 -16.87 13.25
C THR A 324 -18.45 -16.77 14.50
N GLY A 325 -19.32 -15.75 14.51
CA GLY A 325 -20.29 -15.50 15.57
C GLY A 325 -19.73 -14.67 16.74
N ALA A 326 -20.63 -14.19 17.61
CA ALA A 326 -20.28 -13.32 18.74
C ALA A 326 -19.27 -13.94 19.71
N THR A 327 -19.29 -15.27 19.87
CA THR A 327 -18.40 -16.02 20.77
C THR A 327 -17.26 -16.71 20.04
N CYS A 328 -17.13 -16.54 18.72
CA CYS A 328 -16.15 -17.20 17.87
C CYS A 328 -16.14 -18.74 17.97
N THR A 329 -17.29 -19.35 18.31
CA THR A 329 -17.45 -20.81 18.40
C THR A 329 -18.08 -21.42 17.15
N GLY A 330 -18.51 -20.61 16.17
CA GLY A 330 -19.04 -21.09 14.90
C GLY A 330 -17.91 -21.39 13.91
N GLY A 331 -17.92 -22.58 13.30
CA GLY A 331 -16.90 -23.00 12.34
C GLY A 331 -15.63 -23.57 13.00
N SER A 332 -14.52 -23.55 12.26
CA SER A 332 -13.22 -24.09 12.70
C SER A 332 -12.10 -23.13 12.33
N ALA A 333 -11.18 -22.88 13.26
CA ALA A 333 -10.03 -22.03 12.98
C ALA A 333 -9.17 -22.61 11.85
N THR A 334 -8.89 -21.78 10.85
CA THR A 334 -8.09 -22.14 9.68
C THR A 334 -6.61 -21.90 9.97
N SER A 335 -5.83 -22.97 9.96
CA SER A 335 -4.36 -22.91 9.97
C SER A 335 -3.84 -22.96 8.54
N PHE A 336 -3.09 -21.94 8.14
CA PHE A 336 -2.53 -21.84 6.80
C PHE A 336 -1.15 -22.50 6.77
N THR A 337 -0.94 -23.42 5.83
CA THR A 337 0.27 -24.25 5.73
C THR A 337 1.53 -23.45 5.40
N SER A 338 1.42 -22.32 4.71
CA SER A 338 2.53 -21.43 4.40
C SER A 338 2.13 -19.96 4.45
N TRP A 339 3.11 -19.08 4.63
CA TRP A 339 2.93 -17.63 4.65
C TRP A 339 2.44 -17.08 3.30
N PHE A 340 2.88 -17.65 2.17
CA PHE A 340 2.52 -17.18 0.82
C PHE A 340 1.00 -17.15 0.58
N ASN A 341 0.27 -18.08 1.20
CA ASN A 341 -1.19 -18.17 1.08
C ASN A 341 -1.94 -17.35 2.13
N THR A 342 -1.24 -16.66 3.04
CA THR A 342 -1.83 -15.93 4.18
C THR A 342 -2.11 -14.45 3.91
N VAL A 343 -1.63 -13.93 2.78
CA VAL A 343 -1.91 -12.54 2.37
C VAL A 343 -3.37 -12.41 1.86
N ASN A 344 -3.92 -13.46 1.24
CA ASN A 344 -5.23 -13.43 0.60
C ASN A 344 -6.48 -13.54 1.52
N PRO A 345 -6.47 -14.30 2.63
CA PRO A 345 -7.63 -14.43 3.52
C PRO A 345 -8.18 -13.10 4.03
N CYS A 346 -7.31 -12.10 4.23
CA CYS A 346 -7.76 -10.77 4.62
C CYS A 346 -8.25 -9.94 3.43
N SER A 347 -7.71 -10.14 2.22
CA SER A 347 -8.23 -9.44 1.04
C SER A 347 -9.59 -9.96 0.58
N THR A 348 -9.91 -11.23 0.80
CA THR A 348 -11.26 -11.75 0.49
C THR A 348 -12.34 -11.08 1.33
N LEU A 349 -12.01 -10.63 2.55
CA LEU A 349 -12.92 -9.81 3.37
C LEU A 349 -13.28 -8.48 2.70
N ASN A 350 -12.40 -7.92 1.85
CA ASN A 350 -12.71 -6.68 1.13
C ASN A 350 -13.74 -6.87 0.02
N ALA A 351 -13.83 -8.09 -0.54
CA ALA A 351 -14.82 -8.46 -1.55
C ALA A 351 -16.11 -9.06 -0.94
N ALA A 352 -16.15 -9.29 0.38
CA ALA A 352 -17.31 -9.85 1.06
C ALA A 352 -18.54 -8.95 0.90
N ASN A 353 -19.72 -9.51 1.17
CA ASN A 353 -20.98 -8.76 1.18
C ASN A 353 -21.29 -8.03 -0.15
N GLY A 354 -21.02 -8.69 -1.28
CA GLY A 354 -21.24 -8.11 -2.61
C GLY A 354 -20.26 -6.98 -2.97
N GLY A 355 -19.06 -6.99 -2.39
CA GLY A 355 -18.03 -5.97 -2.61
C GLY A 355 -18.09 -4.77 -1.67
N VAL A 356 -19.05 -4.75 -0.73
CA VAL A 356 -19.13 -3.70 0.32
C VAL A 356 -18.09 -3.94 1.42
N GLY A 357 -17.57 -5.17 1.53
CA GLY A 357 -16.57 -5.57 2.51
C GLY A 357 -17.17 -6.11 3.81
N TYR A 358 -16.37 -6.89 4.54
CA TYR A 358 -16.74 -7.49 5.82
C TYR A 358 -16.97 -6.39 6.86
N ALA A 359 -18.11 -6.43 7.54
CA ALA A 359 -18.59 -5.37 8.42
C ALA A 359 -18.65 -3.98 7.75
N GLN A 360 -18.88 -3.92 6.43
CA GLN A 360 -18.84 -2.70 5.61
C GLN A 360 -17.46 -2.02 5.57
N ILE A 361 -16.40 -2.79 5.79
CA ILE A 361 -15.00 -2.35 5.75
C ILE A 361 -14.31 -3.09 4.59
N ASN A 362 -13.65 -2.34 3.72
CA ASN A 362 -12.94 -2.87 2.54
C ASN A 362 -11.42 -2.61 2.57
N THR A 363 -10.88 -2.36 3.77
CA THR A 363 -9.44 -2.14 4.02
C THR A 363 -8.80 -3.24 4.89
N TRP A 364 -9.40 -4.43 4.92
CA TRP A 364 -8.88 -5.60 5.61
C TRP A 364 -7.57 -6.07 4.99
N ARG A 365 -6.61 -6.38 5.85
CA ARG A 365 -5.27 -6.84 5.48
C ARG A 365 -4.69 -7.74 6.57
N LEU A 366 -3.63 -8.44 6.20
CA LEU A 366 -2.78 -9.13 7.16
C LEU A 366 -2.07 -8.07 8.03
N PRO A 367 -2.10 -8.19 9.37
CA PRO A 367 -1.48 -7.19 10.25
C PRO A 367 0.03 -7.20 10.12
N THR A 368 0.68 -6.05 10.26
CA THR A 368 2.14 -6.02 10.46
C THR A 368 2.50 -6.60 11.84
N SER A 369 3.75 -6.98 12.05
CA SER A 369 4.24 -7.42 13.37
C SER A 369 4.03 -6.32 14.42
N ARG A 370 4.08 -5.05 14.02
CA ARG A 370 3.83 -3.91 14.90
C ARG A 370 2.35 -3.75 15.26
N GLU A 371 1.45 -3.92 14.29
CA GLU A 371 -0.01 -3.93 14.55
C GLU A 371 -0.39 -5.07 15.49
N ALA A 372 0.12 -6.28 15.24
CA ALA A 372 -0.20 -7.43 16.07
C ALA A 372 0.37 -7.35 17.50
N ALA A 373 1.48 -6.63 17.70
CA ALA A 373 2.08 -6.42 19.01
C ALA A 373 1.14 -5.68 19.98
N THR A 374 0.26 -4.81 19.49
CA THR A 374 -0.61 -3.98 20.34
C THR A 374 -1.64 -4.80 21.10
N LEU A 375 -2.00 -5.97 20.58
CA LEU A 375 -2.99 -6.87 21.17
C LEU A 375 -2.50 -7.59 22.44
N LYS A 376 -1.19 -7.79 22.61
CA LYS A 376 -0.62 -8.71 23.62
C LYS A 376 -0.89 -8.28 25.05
N ASN A 377 -1.64 -9.05 25.83
CA ASN A 377 -1.74 -8.93 27.29
C ASN A 377 -0.71 -9.81 27.97
N TYR A 378 0.19 -9.21 28.76
CA TYR A 378 1.33 -9.91 29.37
C TYR A 378 1.04 -10.48 30.77
N GLU A 379 -0.13 -10.19 31.36
CA GLU A 379 -0.60 -10.86 32.59
C GLU A 379 -1.20 -12.24 32.28
N LEU A 380 -1.68 -12.43 31.06
CA LEU A 380 -2.34 -13.65 30.63
C LEU A 380 -1.33 -14.64 30.03
N ALA A 381 -1.60 -15.94 30.20
CA ALA A 381 -0.88 -17.00 29.54
C ALA A 381 -1.88 -17.94 28.83
N ASN A 382 -1.66 -18.22 27.55
CA ASN A 382 -2.42 -19.22 26.77
C ASN A 382 -3.96 -19.01 26.74
N PRO A 383 -4.50 -18.01 26.01
CA PRO A 383 -3.81 -17.04 25.17
C PRO A 383 -3.42 -15.75 25.91
N THR A 384 -2.44 -15.03 25.37
CA THR A 384 -1.98 -13.70 25.81
C THR A 384 -2.89 -12.57 25.28
N LEU A 385 -4.21 -12.77 25.36
CA LEU A 385 -5.22 -11.86 24.82
C LEU A 385 -6.53 -11.97 25.62
N GLU A 386 -7.22 -10.85 25.82
CA GLU A 386 -8.45 -10.79 26.59
C GLU A 386 -9.60 -11.55 25.92
N ALA A 387 -10.21 -12.48 26.66
CA ALA A 387 -11.27 -13.34 26.14
C ALA A 387 -12.60 -12.62 25.88
N ILE A 388 -12.87 -11.49 26.54
CA ILE A 388 -14.10 -10.71 26.34
C ILE A 388 -14.10 -10.09 24.92
N PRO A 389 -13.14 -9.21 24.57
CA PRO A 389 -13.10 -8.59 23.24
C PRO A 389 -12.64 -9.54 22.13
N PHE A 390 -11.94 -10.63 22.46
CA PHE A 390 -11.50 -11.65 21.50
C PHE A 390 -11.82 -13.08 21.97
N PRO A 391 -13.12 -13.48 21.95
CA PRO A 391 -13.55 -14.79 22.38
C PRO A 391 -12.90 -15.93 21.60
N ALA A 392 -12.72 -17.07 22.27
CA ALA A 392 -12.19 -18.32 21.70
C ALA A 392 -10.91 -18.14 20.85
N THR A 393 -10.05 -17.19 21.21
CA THR A 393 -8.76 -16.99 20.53
C THR A 393 -7.93 -18.26 20.63
N ILE A 394 -7.53 -18.81 19.47
CA ILE A 394 -6.67 -19.99 19.44
C ILE A 394 -5.30 -19.61 20.00
N ALA A 395 -4.85 -20.32 21.01
CA ALA A 395 -3.51 -20.16 21.53
C ALA A 395 -2.51 -20.84 20.59
N GLY A 396 -1.77 -20.05 19.83
CA GLY A 396 -0.82 -20.56 18.84
C GLY A 396 -0.15 -19.42 18.08
N GLN A 397 0.53 -19.76 16.99
CA GLN A 397 1.23 -18.78 16.16
C GLN A 397 0.33 -18.17 15.09
N TYR A 398 0.43 -16.86 14.95
CA TYR A 398 -0.30 -16.07 13.97
C TYR A 398 0.66 -15.34 13.04
N ARG A 399 0.21 -15.12 11.81
CA ARG A 399 1.02 -14.52 10.73
C ARG A 399 0.95 -13.01 10.75
N SER A 400 2.06 -12.39 10.38
CA SER A 400 2.11 -10.97 10.07
C SER A 400 2.56 -10.71 8.63
N ALA A 401 2.25 -9.52 8.11
CA ALA A 401 2.69 -9.03 6.81
C ALA A 401 4.16 -8.57 6.79
N THR A 402 4.84 -8.56 7.94
CA THR A 402 6.24 -8.15 8.05
C THR A 402 7.15 -9.32 7.73
N THR A 403 8.01 -9.22 6.71
CA THR A 403 9.04 -10.23 6.44
C THR A 403 10.36 -9.91 7.13
N SER A 404 11.23 -10.91 7.28
CA SER A 404 12.52 -10.75 7.94
C SER A 404 13.54 -10.08 7.01
N LEU A 405 14.19 -9.02 7.50
CA LEU A 405 15.33 -8.40 6.81
C LEU A 405 16.58 -9.28 6.83
N ALA A 406 16.67 -10.20 7.80
CA ALA A 406 17.84 -11.06 7.98
C ALA A 406 17.80 -12.30 7.09
N SER A 407 16.60 -12.76 6.69
CA SER A 407 16.45 -13.98 5.90
C SER A 407 15.18 -13.98 5.06
N LEU A 408 15.34 -14.14 3.74
CA LEU A 408 14.26 -14.13 2.75
C LEU A 408 13.24 -15.26 2.91
N ASN A 409 13.55 -16.30 3.68
CA ASN A 409 12.60 -17.40 3.97
C ASN A 409 11.83 -17.22 5.27
N PHE A 410 12.00 -16.10 5.96
CA PHE A 410 11.42 -15.91 7.29
C PHE A 410 10.46 -14.72 7.26
N ALA A 411 9.31 -14.91 7.89
CA ALA A 411 8.36 -13.82 8.15
C ALA A 411 8.17 -13.64 9.64
N GLY A 412 7.70 -12.47 10.05
CA GLY A 412 7.31 -12.16 11.41
C GLY A 412 6.05 -12.91 11.82
N HIS A 413 6.08 -13.46 13.02
CA HIS A 413 4.98 -14.13 13.68
C HIS A 413 4.77 -13.54 15.06
N TYR A 414 3.52 -13.58 15.50
CA TYR A 414 3.16 -13.31 16.88
C TYR A 414 2.47 -14.54 17.46
N TYR A 415 2.80 -14.85 18.70
CA TYR A 415 2.31 -16.04 19.40
C TYR A 415 1.21 -15.61 20.38
N PHE A 416 0.05 -16.28 20.42
CA PHE A 416 -0.87 -16.09 21.54
C PHE A 416 -0.62 -17.10 22.66
N ASN A 417 0.01 -18.24 22.37
CA ASN A 417 0.43 -19.22 23.38
C ASN A 417 1.67 -18.78 24.19
N ALA A 418 2.38 -17.75 23.75
CA ALA A 418 3.51 -17.14 24.46
C ALA A 418 3.54 -15.64 24.15
N ALA A 419 3.96 -14.78 25.08
CA ALA A 419 4.03 -13.34 24.83
C ALA A 419 5.28 -12.92 24.00
N ALA A 420 5.61 -13.71 22.96
CA ALA A 420 6.75 -13.49 22.07
C ALA A 420 6.34 -13.00 20.66
N ILE A 421 7.25 -12.26 20.03
CA ILE A 421 7.21 -11.91 18.60
C ILE A 421 8.57 -12.32 18.03
N ALA A 422 8.55 -13.17 17.00
CA ALA A 422 9.75 -13.75 16.42
C ALA A 422 9.60 -13.93 14.91
N ALA A 423 10.72 -14.15 14.22
CA ALA A 423 10.71 -14.56 12.83
C ALA A 423 10.72 -16.10 12.74
N SER A 424 9.93 -16.68 11.84
CA SER A 424 9.92 -18.13 11.60
C SER A 424 9.85 -18.43 10.10
N ASN A 425 10.20 -19.66 9.72
CA ASN A 425 10.21 -20.08 8.32
C ASN A 425 8.82 -19.91 7.69
N MET A 426 8.76 -19.30 6.52
CA MET A 426 7.53 -19.04 5.76
C MET A 426 6.76 -20.33 5.41
N GLY A 427 7.40 -21.51 5.42
CA GLY A 427 6.77 -22.82 5.24
C GLY A 427 6.17 -23.45 6.49
N ASN A 428 6.41 -22.93 7.70
CA ASN A 428 5.72 -23.39 8.91
C ASN A 428 4.25 -23.00 8.85
N PRO A 429 3.27 -23.73 9.44
CA PRO A 429 1.86 -23.36 9.44
C PRO A 429 1.53 -22.19 10.40
N GLY A 430 0.36 -21.57 10.32
CA GLY A 430 -0.07 -20.56 11.31
C GLY A 430 -1.43 -19.95 11.04
N TYR A 431 -2.04 -19.37 12.08
CA TYR A 431 -3.36 -18.74 12.04
C TYR A 431 -3.29 -17.29 11.51
N VAL A 432 -4.45 -16.73 11.15
CA VAL A 432 -4.58 -15.35 10.70
C VAL A 432 -5.69 -14.67 11.49
N ARG A 433 -5.45 -13.42 11.86
CA ARG A 433 -6.47 -12.48 12.33
C ARG A 433 -6.28 -11.19 11.54
N CYS A 434 -7.28 -10.82 10.77
CA CYS A 434 -7.20 -9.66 9.88
C CYS A 434 -7.42 -8.36 10.65
N VAL A 435 -6.78 -7.31 10.15
CA VAL A 435 -6.88 -5.95 10.68
C VAL A 435 -7.32 -5.00 9.58
N ALA A 436 -8.06 -3.98 9.96
CA ALA A 436 -8.38 -2.79 9.19
C ALA A 436 -8.02 -1.57 10.05
N SER A 437 -7.97 -0.39 9.45
CA SER A 437 -7.62 0.84 10.17
C SER A 437 -8.53 1.98 9.75
N GLY A 438 -9.03 2.73 10.73
CA GLY A 438 -9.86 3.92 10.50
C GLY A 438 -9.09 5.23 10.32
N ALA A 439 -7.78 5.29 10.62
CA ALA A 439 -6.98 6.52 10.54
C ALA A 439 -5.51 6.28 10.13
N SER A 440 -4.84 7.33 9.64
CA SER A 440 -3.40 7.38 9.44
C SER A 440 -2.70 7.55 10.80
N ASN A 441 -1.94 6.55 11.21
CA ASN A 441 -1.13 6.65 12.44
C ASN A 441 0.07 7.59 12.24
N PRO A 442 0.47 8.34 13.26
CA PRO A 442 1.62 9.22 13.17
C PRO A 442 2.90 8.43 12.90
N VAL A 443 3.83 9.09 12.22
CA VAL A 443 5.18 8.57 11.98
C VAL A 443 6.01 8.77 13.24
N ARG A 444 6.86 7.80 13.58
CA ARG A 444 7.78 7.86 14.73
C ARG A 444 8.50 9.21 14.80
N ASN A 445 8.43 9.86 15.97
CA ASN A 445 9.02 11.17 16.18
C ASN A 445 9.80 11.20 17.50
N PHE A 446 11.13 11.24 17.39
CA PHE A 446 12.03 11.38 18.53
C PHE A 446 12.66 12.76 18.53
N SER A 447 12.89 13.31 19.72
CA SER A 447 13.64 14.54 19.94
C SER A 447 14.75 14.29 20.95
N ASP A 448 15.99 14.58 20.59
CA ASP A 448 17.10 14.63 21.55
C ASP A 448 16.97 15.91 22.37
N ASN A 449 16.91 15.79 23.69
CA ASN A 449 16.74 16.92 24.59
C ASN A 449 18.10 17.56 24.96
N THR A 450 19.23 17.01 24.51
CA THR A 450 20.60 17.47 24.78
C THR A 450 21.02 17.44 26.26
N ASP A 451 20.20 16.85 27.12
CA ASP A 451 20.41 16.70 28.58
C ASP A 451 20.66 15.23 28.99
N GLY A 452 21.03 14.39 28.02
CA GLY A 452 21.18 12.94 28.21
C GLY A 452 19.87 12.16 28.09
N THR A 453 18.76 12.80 27.69
CA THR A 453 17.46 12.15 27.45
C THR A 453 16.94 12.34 26.03
N VAL A 454 16.07 11.42 25.60
CA VAL A 454 15.37 11.45 24.30
C VAL A 454 13.87 11.40 24.53
N THR A 455 13.12 12.34 23.98
CA THR A 455 11.65 12.34 24.01
C THR A 455 11.10 11.53 22.85
N ASP A 456 10.24 10.54 23.14
CA ASP A 456 9.32 9.93 22.18
C ASP A 456 8.01 10.71 22.20
N VAL A 457 7.82 11.56 21.19
CA VAL A 457 6.71 12.52 21.14
C VAL A 457 5.37 11.81 21.02
N ASN A 458 5.30 10.72 20.25
CA ASN A 458 4.03 10.05 19.95
C ASN A 458 3.61 9.08 21.07
N ALA A 459 4.58 8.45 21.74
CA ALA A 459 4.28 7.60 22.89
C ALA A 459 4.09 8.41 24.18
N ASN A 460 4.41 9.71 24.16
CA ASN A 460 4.52 10.55 25.36
C ASN A 460 5.42 9.88 26.42
N LEU A 461 6.61 9.46 25.99
CA LEU A 461 7.63 8.82 26.83
C LEU A 461 8.93 9.60 26.75
N ARG A 462 9.71 9.56 27.83
CA ARG A 462 11.08 10.08 27.85
C ARG A 462 12.03 8.95 28.18
N TRP A 463 13.08 8.83 27.40
CA TRP A 463 14.05 7.75 27.47
C TRP A 463 15.39 8.27 27.98
N GLN A 464 16.06 7.46 28.79
CA GLN A 464 17.49 7.61 28.98
C GLN A 464 18.17 7.41 27.63
N LYS A 465 19.02 8.36 27.20
CA LYS A 465 19.67 8.32 25.88
C LYS A 465 20.71 7.20 25.78
N CYS A 466 21.43 6.92 26.85
CA CYS A 466 22.54 5.97 26.85
C CYS A 466 22.20 4.70 27.65
N THR A 467 22.85 3.59 27.30
CA THR A 467 22.65 2.34 28.04
C THR A 467 23.28 2.48 29.43
N ARG A 468 22.64 1.90 30.45
CA ARG A 468 23.18 1.84 31.83
C ARG A 468 24.69 1.53 31.82
N GLY A 469 25.47 2.36 32.54
CA GLY A 469 26.93 2.27 32.63
C GLY A 469 27.69 3.16 31.64
N GLN A 470 27.07 3.56 30.53
CA GLN A 470 27.62 4.60 29.65
C GLN A 470 27.38 6.00 30.24
N ASN A 471 28.18 6.96 29.79
CA ASN A 471 28.00 8.37 30.07
C ASN A 471 26.79 8.89 29.30
N ASN A 472 25.88 9.62 29.93
CA ASN A 472 24.72 10.24 29.28
C ASN A 472 25.09 11.49 28.45
N ASP A 473 26.18 11.41 27.69
CA ASP A 473 26.64 12.46 26.79
C ASP A 473 26.07 12.31 25.37
N ALA A 474 26.47 13.18 24.45
CA ALA A 474 25.95 13.19 23.09
C ALA A 474 26.21 11.88 22.31
N SER A 475 27.24 11.12 22.66
CA SER A 475 27.70 9.92 21.92
C SER A 475 27.63 8.63 22.73
N CYS A 476 27.10 8.69 23.96
CA CYS A 476 27.05 7.58 24.89
C CYS A 476 28.42 6.92 25.14
N THR A 477 29.43 7.74 25.46
CA THR A 477 30.80 7.24 25.69
C THR A 477 30.89 6.33 26.93
N GLY A 478 31.99 5.58 27.05
CA GLY A 478 32.18 4.62 28.14
C GLY A 478 31.59 3.23 27.84
N ALA A 479 31.56 2.37 28.85
CA ALA A 479 31.16 0.97 28.70
C ALA A 479 29.79 0.70 29.33
N ALA A 480 28.89 0.06 28.59
CA ALA A 480 27.63 -0.39 29.14
C ALA A 480 27.83 -1.51 30.17
N THR A 481 26.99 -1.53 31.19
CA THR A 481 27.05 -2.49 32.29
C THR A 481 25.76 -3.30 32.36
N ALA A 482 25.87 -4.60 32.10
CA ALA A 482 24.77 -5.55 32.31
C ALA A 482 24.58 -5.84 33.80
N SER A 483 23.35 -6.18 34.21
CA SER A 483 23.03 -6.57 35.59
C SER A 483 21.84 -7.52 35.66
N THR A 484 21.62 -8.07 36.86
CA THR A 484 20.38 -8.79 37.19
C THR A 484 19.17 -7.88 37.02
N TRP A 485 18.00 -8.50 36.91
CA TRP A 485 16.72 -7.81 36.78
C TRP A 485 16.46 -6.89 37.99
N GLN A 486 16.68 -7.39 39.21
CA GLN A 486 16.59 -6.60 40.44
C GLN A 486 17.46 -5.34 40.41
N LEU A 487 18.73 -5.46 40.01
CA LEU A 487 19.65 -4.31 39.94
C LEU A 487 19.30 -3.34 38.82
N ALA A 488 18.65 -3.81 37.74
CA ALA A 488 18.17 -2.96 36.67
C ALA A 488 16.96 -2.12 37.12
N LEU A 489 16.02 -2.73 37.86
CA LEU A 489 14.90 -2.05 38.51
C LEU A 489 15.39 -0.95 39.45
N GLN A 490 16.26 -1.30 40.41
CA GLN A 490 16.84 -0.37 41.38
C GLN A 490 17.63 0.76 40.71
N TYR A 491 18.36 0.46 39.64
CA TYR A 491 19.08 1.48 38.88
C TYR A 491 18.14 2.52 38.27
N CYS A 492 17.05 2.06 37.64
CA CYS A 492 16.12 2.97 37.02
C CYS A 492 15.30 3.76 38.03
N ASP A 493 14.84 3.11 39.10
CA ASP A 493 14.11 3.77 40.20
C ASP A 493 14.95 4.89 40.86
N GLY A 494 16.26 4.65 41.04
CA GLY A 494 17.19 5.64 41.59
C GLY A 494 17.79 6.61 40.58
N LEU A 495 17.43 6.54 39.29
CA LEU A 495 18.04 7.36 38.26
C LEU A 495 17.64 8.83 38.44
N THR A 496 18.62 9.72 38.42
CA THR A 496 18.41 11.17 38.42
C THR A 496 19.06 11.74 37.16
N LEU A 497 18.25 12.01 36.13
CA LEU A 497 18.70 12.46 34.81
C LEU A 497 17.68 13.41 34.17
N GLY A 498 18.19 14.44 33.48
CA GLY A 498 17.41 15.48 32.79
C GLY A 498 17.52 16.87 33.45
N ASP A 499 17.18 17.93 32.70
CA ASP A 499 17.42 19.32 33.09
C ASP A 499 16.63 19.80 34.33
N THR A 500 17.26 20.68 35.11
CA THR A 500 16.85 21.17 36.45
C THR A 500 15.58 22.06 36.48
N GLY A 501 14.97 22.35 35.32
CA GLY A 501 13.76 23.18 35.18
C GLY A 501 12.44 22.44 35.39
N PHE A 502 12.46 21.12 35.26
CA PHE A 502 11.49 20.21 35.88
C PHE A 502 12.31 19.46 36.92
N ALA A 503 12.18 19.81 38.20
CA ALA A 503 12.96 19.19 39.29
C ALA A 503 13.16 17.69 39.06
N ASN A 504 14.40 17.20 39.20
CA ASN A 504 14.79 15.78 39.29
C ASN A 504 13.62 14.81 39.07
N ARG A 505 13.45 14.29 37.86
CA ARG A 505 12.34 13.37 37.59
C ARG A 505 12.43 12.16 38.53
N ALA A 506 11.40 11.99 39.34
CA ALA A 506 11.31 10.94 40.35
C ALA A 506 10.56 9.69 39.89
N ASN A 507 10.23 9.59 38.59
CA ASN A 507 9.43 8.48 38.02
C ASN A 507 10.17 7.70 36.93
N TRP A 508 11.50 7.71 36.98
CA TRP A 508 12.29 6.80 36.19
C TRP A 508 11.98 5.35 36.61
N ARG A 509 11.80 4.50 35.63
CA ARG A 509 11.54 3.08 35.82
C ARG A 509 12.20 2.27 34.72
N LEU A 510 12.32 0.98 34.96
CA LEU A 510 12.64 0.06 33.89
C LEU A 510 11.39 -0.03 32.99
N PRO A 511 11.52 0.11 31.66
CA PRO A 511 10.37 0.10 30.76
C PRO A 511 9.68 -1.25 30.81
N ASN A 512 8.36 -1.24 30.74
CA ASN A 512 7.65 -2.48 30.48
C ASN A 512 7.91 -2.97 29.04
N VAL A 513 7.51 -4.20 28.75
CA VAL A 513 7.81 -4.85 27.47
C VAL A 513 7.23 -4.09 26.27
N LYS A 514 6.08 -3.44 26.41
CA LYS A 514 5.47 -2.66 25.32
C LYS A 514 6.14 -1.31 25.12
N GLU A 515 6.55 -0.65 26.20
CA GLU A 515 7.34 0.58 26.14
C GLU A 515 8.67 0.31 25.43
N LEU A 516 9.42 -0.72 25.82
CA LEU A 516 10.71 -1.01 25.20
C LEU A 516 10.55 -1.51 23.75
N GLU A 517 9.50 -2.27 23.44
CA GLU A 517 9.18 -2.64 22.05
C GLU A 517 8.87 -1.42 21.19
N SER A 518 8.31 -0.35 21.78
CA SER A 518 8.01 0.87 21.05
C SER A 518 9.27 1.49 20.43
N LEU A 519 10.47 1.29 21.00
CA LEU A 519 11.74 1.74 20.42
C LEU A 519 12.21 0.91 19.22
N ILE A 520 11.69 -0.31 19.04
CA ILE A 520 12.15 -1.20 17.99
C ILE A 520 11.78 -0.66 16.61
N ASP A 521 12.79 -0.46 15.78
CA ASP A 521 12.69 -0.16 14.37
C ASP A 521 12.93 -1.44 13.56
N ARG A 522 11.85 -1.97 12.97
CA ARG A 522 11.87 -3.22 12.20
C ARG A 522 12.45 -3.05 10.79
N SER A 523 12.88 -1.84 10.43
CA SER A 523 13.65 -1.56 9.20
C SER A 523 15.16 -1.74 9.37
N VAL A 524 15.64 -1.96 10.61
CA VAL A 524 17.05 -2.17 10.95
C VAL A 524 17.22 -3.42 11.80
N ASN A 525 18.34 -4.13 11.65
CA ASN A 525 18.53 -5.44 12.28
C ASN A 525 19.47 -5.41 13.50
N SER A 526 20.55 -4.62 13.48
CA SER A 526 21.60 -4.72 14.50
C SER A 526 22.32 -3.38 14.74
N PRO A 527 21.94 -2.58 15.76
CA PRO A 527 20.80 -2.77 16.66
C PRO A 527 19.46 -2.44 15.97
N ALA A 528 18.38 -3.08 16.43
CA ALA A 528 17.02 -2.79 15.98
C ALA A 528 16.42 -1.51 16.63
N ILE A 529 17.25 -0.56 17.06
CA ILE A 529 16.87 0.73 17.67
C ILE A 529 17.63 1.82 16.91
N SER A 530 16.99 2.97 16.70
CA SER A 530 17.59 4.09 15.95
C SER A 530 18.87 4.60 16.62
N THR A 531 20.03 4.38 15.99
CA THR A 531 21.33 4.86 16.46
C THR A 531 21.52 6.36 16.31
N ALA A 532 20.64 7.03 15.54
CA ALA A 532 20.63 8.48 15.42
C ALA A 532 20.23 9.17 16.74
N PHE A 533 19.31 8.56 17.50
CA PHE A 533 18.86 9.08 18.80
C PHE A 533 19.47 8.32 19.99
N PHE A 534 19.75 7.03 19.83
CA PHE A 534 20.34 6.18 20.86
C PHE A 534 21.72 5.67 20.42
N PRO A 535 22.74 6.54 20.37
CA PRO A 535 24.07 6.16 19.89
C PRO A 535 24.70 5.11 20.81
N ALA A 536 25.64 4.33 20.24
CA ALA A 536 26.32 3.24 20.94
C ALA A 536 25.40 2.18 21.62
N THR A 537 24.12 2.10 21.21
CA THR A 537 23.22 1.02 21.65
C THR A 537 23.79 -0.32 21.21
N LEU A 538 24.02 -1.21 22.19
CA LEU A 538 24.49 -2.56 21.90
C LEU A 538 23.40 -3.39 21.23
N SER A 539 23.78 -4.21 20.25
CA SER A 539 22.92 -5.25 19.67
C SER A 539 22.84 -6.46 20.61
N ASN A 540 22.33 -6.25 21.83
CA ASN A 540 22.18 -7.27 22.86
C ASN A 540 20.84 -7.08 23.62
N TYR A 541 20.47 -8.02 24.49
CA TYR A 541 19.20 -7.98 25.20
C TYR A 541 19.17 -6.91 26.30
N TYR A 542 18.05 -6.18 26.36
CA TYR A 542 17.73 -5.20 27.39
C TYR A 542 16.56 -5.71 28.22
N TRP A 543 16.66 -5.62 29.55
CA TRP A 543 15.60 -5.97 30.47
C TRP A 543 14.37 -5.08 30.31
N THR A 544 13.21 -5.66 30.59
CA THR A 544 11.94 -4.95 30.82
C THR A 544 11.49 -5.17 32.26
N SER A 545 10.59 -4.33 32.77
CA SER A 545 9.97 -4.50 34.09
C SER A 545 8.88 -5.57 34.15
N SER A 546 8.50 -6.15 33.00
CA SER A 546 7.43 -7.14 32.90
C SER A 546 7.93 -8.56 33.23
N THR A 547 7.30 -9.21 34.20
CA THR A 547 7.52 -10.63 34.52
C THR A 547 6.73 -11.54 33.56
N VAL A 548 7.26 -12.73 33.26
CA VAL A 548 6.57 -13.72 32.42
C VAL A 548 5.39 -14.33 33.18
N ALA A 549 4.16 -14.17 32.68
CA ALA A 549 2.98 -14.84 33.22
C ALA A 549 3.19 -16.37 33.29
N GLY A 550 2.93 -16.95 34.47
CA GLY A 550 3.12 -18.38 34.75
C GLY A 550 4.56 -18.82 35.02
N THR A 551 5.57 -17.95 34.82
CA THR A 551 6.99 -18.26 35.07
C THR A 551 7.66 -17.11 35.83
N PRO A 552 7.39 -16.96 37.15
CA PRO A 552 7.82 -15.80 37.93
C PRO A 552 9.35 -15.65 38.05
N THR A 553 10.11 -16.72 37.79
CA THR A 553 11.58 -16.70 37.75
C THR A 553 12.15 -15.94 36.54
N ASN A 554 11.32 -15.64 35.54
CA ASN A 554 11.74 -15.04 34.28
C ASN A 554 11.11 -13.66 34.08
N ALA A 555 11.86 -12.75 33.47
CA ALA A 555 11.38 -11.47 32.99
C ALA A 555 11.59 -11.34 31.48
N TRP A 556 10.79 -10.48 30.82
CA TRP A 556 10.93 -10.21 29.40
C TRP A 556 12.15 -9.33 29.11
N ARG A 557 12.77 -9.54 27.95
CA ARG A 557 13.92 -8.80 27.45
C ARG A 557 13.84 -8.62 25.93
N ILE A 558 14.45 -7.57 25.40
CA ILE A 558 14.32 -7.19 23.99
C ILE A 558 15.68 -6.94 23.31
N ARG A 559 15.87 -7.48 22.10
CA ARG A 559 17.01 -7.26 21.18
C ARG A 559 16.53 -7.20 19.72
N GLY A 560 15.40 -6.54 19.46
CA GLY A 560 14.70 -6.55 18.17
C GLY A 560 13.62 -7.65 18.07
N ASP A 561 13.86 -8.79 18.72
CA ASP A 561 12.86 -9.78 19.10
C ASP A 561 12.52 -9.66 20.60
N ILE A 562 11.36 -10.20 20.98
CA ILE A 562 10.92 -10.32 22.38
C ILE A 562 11.20 -11.74 22.86
N ASP A 563 12.04 -11.85 23.87
CA ASP A 563 12.41 -13.11 24.52
C ASP A 563 12.34 -12.95 26.05
N ASN A 564 12.58 -14.01 26.81
CA ASN A 564 12.65 -13.95 28.26
C ASN A 564 13.92 -14.59 28.80
N SER A 565 14.26 -14.29 30.05
CA SER A 565 15.43 -14.87 30.72
C SER A 565 15.21 -14.92 32.22
N VAL A 566 15.93 -15.82 32.89
CA VAL A 566 15.93 -15.93 34.35
C VAL A 566 16.41 -14.61 34.95
N LYS A 567 15.70 -14.06 35.93
CA LYS A 567 15.91 -12.73 36.53
C LYS A 567 17.32 -12.51 37.11
N THR A 568 18.00 -13.59 37.49
CA THR A 568 19.38 -13.57 38.00
C THR A 568 20.45 -13.46 36.91
N SER A 569 20.08 -13.51 35.62
CA SER A 569 21.00 -13.35 34.50
C SER A 569 21.39 -11.87 34.30
N ALA A 570 22.54 -11.62 33.67
CA ALA A 570 22.99 -10.25 33.39
C ALA A 570 22.56 -9.79 31.99
N HIS A 571 21.67 -8.80 31.89
CA HIS A 571 21.30 -8.09 30.64
C HIS A 571 21.40 -6.57 30.82
N TYR A 572 21.33 -5.83 29.72
CA TYR A 572 21.44 -4.37 29.73
C TYR A 572 20.13 -3.71 30.17
N ALA A 573 20.19 -2.43 30.54
CA ALA A 573 19.01 -1.66 30.90
C ALA A 573 19.06 -0.27 30.28
N ARG A 574 17.88 0.23 29.93
CA ARG A 574 17.63 1.62 29.51
C ARG A 574 16.37 2.05 30.23
N CYS A 575 16.44 3.14 30.98
CA CYS A 575 15.31 3.59 31.76
C CYS A 575 14.35 4.44 30.93
N VAL A 576 13.09 4.44 31.34
CA VAL A 576 12.02 5.26 30.78
C VAL A 576 11.36 6.05 31.90
N ALA A 577 10.83 7.21 31.55
CA ALA A 577 9.91 8.00 32.34
C ALA A 577 8.70 8.34 31.47
N THR A 578 7.60 8.78 32.07
CA THR A 578 6.54 9.44 31.28
C THR A 578 7.12 10.66 30.54
N GLY A 579 6.50 11.11 29.46
CA GLY A 579 7.01 12.16 28.55
C GLY A 579 7.32 13.52 29.20
N PRO A 580 7.75 14.55 28.44
CA PRO A 580 8.00 15.91 28.92
C PRO A 580 7.04 16.39 30.03
#